data_AF-A0A5B0DFJ7-F1
#
_entry.id   AF-A0A5B0DFJ7-F1
#
_cell.length_a   1.000
_cell.length_b   1.000
_cell.length_c   1.000
_cell.angle_alpha   90.00
_cell.angle_beta   90.00
_cell.angle_gamma   90.00
#
_symmetry.space_group_name_H-M   'P 1'
#
loop_
_entity.id
_entity.type
_entity.pdbx_description
1 polymer ?
#
loop_
_entity_poly.entity_id
_entity_poly.type
_entity_poly.pdbx_seq_one_letter_code
_entity_poly.pdbx_strand_id
1 'polypeptide(L)'
;MRFHFVLDGLNPEQTNSLLSIESAMTGRSATAVFNLKSLDVFTSRDAEKAKAFVSDKLGAFHMEPLEGLLTATGLNLIDFYHVVKGVPVVLKARPVVTPQ
;
A
#
# COMPACT_ATOMS: atom_id res chain seq x y z
N MET A 1 12.16 5.44 -0.48
CA MET A 1 12.27 3.96 -0.39
C MET A 1 11.60 3.36 -1.61
N ARG A 2 12.10 2.24 -2.17
CA ARG A 2 11.44 1.52 -3.27
C ARG A 2 11.34 0.04 -2.90
N PHE A 3 10.16 -0.54 -3.07
CA PHE A 3 9.92 -1.96 -2.93
C PHE A 3 8.86 -2.40 -3.93
N HIS A 4 8.78 -3.70 -4.15
CA HIS A 4 7.69 -4.33 -4.88
C HIS A 4 7.04 -5.42 -4.02
N PHE A 5 5.76 -5.65 -4.22
CA PHE A 5 4.98 -6.75 -3.67
C PHE A 5 5.37 -8.06 -4.36
N VAL A 6 5.45 -9.12 -3.54
CA VAL A 6 5.52 -10.49 -4.03
C VAL A 6 4.12 -10.88 -4.48
N LEU A 7 3.98 -11.21 -5.76
CA LEU A 7 2.71 -11.55 -6.40
C LEU A 7 2.46 -13.06 -6.48
N ASP A 8 3.41 -13.86 -5.98
CA ASP A 8 3.35 -15.32 -6.03
C ASP A 8 2.18 -15.84 -5.17
N GLY A 9 1.38 -16.74 -5.74
CA GLY A 9 0.23 -17.33 -5.06
C GLY A 9 -0.98 -16.40 -4.86
N LEU A 10 -0.97 -15.19 -5.42
CA LEU A 10 -2.11 -14.27 -5.34
C LEU A 10 -3.12 -14.51 -6.46
N ASN A 11 -4.39 -14.20 -6.21
CA ASN A 11 -5.40 -14.25 -7.26
C ASN A 11 -5.17 -13.12 -8.30
N PRO A 12 -5.73 -13.24 -9.52
CA PRO A 12 -5.52 -12.25 -10.58
C PRO A 12 -6.00 -10.83 -10.22
N GLU A 13 -7.10 -10.71 -9.47
CA GLU A 13 -7.64 -9.42 -9.05
C GLU A 13 -6.70 -8.70 -8.07
N GLN A 14 -6.23 -9.40 -7.05
CA GLN A 14 -5.24 -8.90 -6.08
C GLN A 14 -3.92 -8.53 -6.77
N THR A 15 -3.46 -9.38 -7.67
CA THR A 15 -2.26 -9.13 -8.48
C THR A 15 -2.38 -7.81 -9.25
N ASN A 16 -3.51 -7.60 -9.93
CA ASN A 16 -3.76 -6.37 -10.68
C ASN A 16 -3.82 -5.15 -9.75
N SER A 17 -4.52 -5.23 -8.62
CA SER A 17 -4.56 -4.13 -7.64
C SER A 17 -3.17 -3.79 -7.13
N LEU A 18 -2.35 -4.78 -6.76
CA LEU A 18 -0.99 -4.55 -6.26
C LEU A 18 -0.07 -3.94 -7.32
N LEU A 19 -0.20 -4.35 -8.58
CA LEU A 19 0.52 -3.76 -9.70
C LEU A 19 0.10 -2.30 -9.95
N SER A 20 -1.19 -2.00 -9.90
CA SER A 20 -1.69 -0.61 -9.99
C SER A 20 -1.16 0.25 -8.84
N ILE A 21 -1.13 -0.29 -7.61
CA ILE A 21 -0.57 0.39 -6.45
C ILE A 21 0.94 0.62 -6.64
N GLU A 22 1.70 -0.39 -7.08
CA GLU A 22 3.14 -0.24 -7.41
C GLU A 22 3.39 0.84 -8.46
N SER A 23 2.58 0.88 -9.51
CA SER A 23 2.75 1.83 -10.60
C SER A 23 2.42 3.26 -10.18
N ALA A 24 1.49 3.44 -9.23
CA ALA A 24 1.13 4.75 -8.66
C ALA A 24 2.04 5.16 -7.49
N MET A 25 2.86 4.25 -6.94
CA MET A 25 3.72 4.53 -5.80
C MET A 25 4.88 5.46 -6.16
N THR A 26 4.91 6.62 -5.50
CA THR A 26 6.08 7.49 -5.37
C THR A 26 6.95 7.08 -4.19
N GLY A 27 8.21 7.54 -4.14
CA GLY A 27 9.15 7.19 -3.07
C GLY A 27 8.71 7.57 -1.65
N ARG A 28 7.79 8.53 -1.49
CA ARG A 28 7.16 8.89 -0.21
C ARG A 28 5.95 8.02 0.10
N SER A 29 5.08 7.79 -0.89
CA SER A 29 3.91 6.91 -0.70
C SER A 29 4.31 5.46 -0.42
N ALA A 30 5.42 4.98 -1.00
CA ALA A 30 5.98 3.66 -0.67
C ALA A 30 6.28 3.57 0.84
N THR A 31 6.99 4.54 1.41
CA THR A 31 7.25 4.56 2.86
C THR A 31 5.95 4.57 3.67
N ALA A 32 4.95 5.35 3.24
CA ALA A 32 3.64 5.37 3.89
C ALA A 32 2.95 3.99 3.86
N VAL A 33 2.98 3.30 2.71
CA VAL A 33 2.41 1.94 2.56
C VAL A 33 3.16 0.92 3.41
N PHE A 34 4.50 1.00 3.47
CA PHE A 34 5.31 0.11 4.30
C PHE A 34 4.97 0.25 5.78
N ASN A 35 4.84 1.49 6.25
CA ASN A 35 4.43 1.79 7.61
C ASN A 35 2.98 1.35 7.87
N LEU A 36 2.06 1.63 6.95
CA LEU A 36 0.65 1.23 7.04
C LEU A 36 0.47 -0.27 7.21
N LYS A 37 1.20 -1.10 6.46
CA LYS A 37 1.16 -2.57 6.58
C LYS A 37 1.60 -3.08 7.96
N SER A 38 2.48 -2.33 8.60
CA SER A 38 2.97 -2.62 9.95
C SER A 38 1.95 -2.23 11.03
N LEU A 39 0.95 -1.41 10.69
CA LEU A 39 -0.14 -1.05 11.59
C LEU A 39 -1.20 -2.14 11.66
N ASP A 40 -1.81 -2.26 12.84
CA ASP A 40 -2.97 -3.11 13.09
C ASP A 40 -4.26 -2.27 13.05
N VAL A 41 -4.61 -1.84 11.83
CA VAL A 41 -5.73 -0.92 11.57
C VAL A 41 -7.09 -1.52 11.97
N PHE A 42 -7.18 -2.85 12.08
CA PHE A 42 -8.41 -3.57 12.38
C PHE A 42 -8.81 -3.62 13.86
N THR A 43 -8.04 -2.97 14.74
CA THR A 43 -8.45 -2.77 16.14
C THR A 43 -9.69 -1.87 16.30
N SER A 44 -10.12 -1.15 15.25
CA SER A 44 -11.41 -0.46 15.21
C SER A 44 -12.13 -0.71 13.88
N ARG A 45 -13.29 -1.37 13.92
CA ARG A 45 -14.13 -1.76 12.76
C ARG A 45 -14.80 -0.60 12.01
N ASP A 46 -14.49 0.64 12.38
CA ASP A 46 -15.17 1.83 11.87
C ASP A 46 -14.23 2.61 10.94
N ALA A 47 -14.68 2.90 9.72
CA ALA A 47 -13.84 3.51 8.68
C ALA A 47 -13.32 4.90 9.08
N GLU A 48 -14.12 5.68 9.82
CA GLU A 48 -13.69 6.98 10.31
C GLU A 48 -12.63 6.82 11.41
N LYS A 49 -12.82 5.84 12.31
CA LYS A 49 -11.84 5.53 13.36
C LYS A 49 -10.54 4.95 12.79
N ALA A 50 -10.64 4.10 11.76
CA ALA A 50 -9.48 3.54 11.06
C ALA A 50 -8.67 4.67 10.40
N LYS A 51 -9.35 5.61 9.71
CA LYS A 51 -8.67 6.77 9.13
C LYS A 51 -8.00 7.64 10.18
N ALA A 52 -8.69 7.93 11.30
CA ALA A 52 -8.11 8.71 12.40
C ALA A 52 -6.89 8.01 13.03
N PHE A 53 -6.96 6.69 13.26
CA PHE A 53 -5.86 5.90 13.81
C PHE A 53 -4.65 5.86 12.88
N VAL A 54 -4.90 5.60 11.59
CA VAL A 54 -3.87 5.64 10.55
C VAL A 54 -3.23 7.03 10.49
N SER A 55 -4.04 8.09 10.55
CA SER A 55 -3.55 9.48 10.55
C SER A 55 -2.69 9.81 11.76
N ASP A 56 -3.08 9.38 12.95
CA ASP A 56 -2.33 9.52 14.20
C ASP A 56 -0.96 8.80 14.13
N LYS A 57 -0.95 7.57 13.59
CA LYS A 57 0.25 6.72 13.57
C LYS A 57 1.23 7.06 12.45
N LEU A 58 0.73 7.36 11.27
CA LEU A 58 1.55 7.72 10.11
C LEU A 58 2.00 9.19 10.16
N GLY A 59 1.20 10.05 10.81
CA GLY A 59 1.38 11.48 10.83
C GLY A 59 1.01 12.15 9.51
N ALA A 60 0.76 13.46 9.56
CA ALA A 60 0.37 14.27 8.39
C ALA A 60 1.34 14.14 7.20
N PHE A 61 2.63 13.97 7.50
CA PHE A 61 3.69 13.84 6.49
C PHE A 61 3.56 12.60 5.59
N HIS A 62 3.03 11.49 6.11
CA HIS A 62 2.79 10.27 5.34
C HIS A 62 1.33 10.13 4.90
N MET A 63 0.40 10.87 5.50
CA MET A 63 -1.00 10.88 5.09
C MET A 63 -1.20 11.51 3.72
N GLU A 64 -0.59 12.66 3.43
CA GLU A 64 -0.71 13.32 2.12
C GLU A 64 -0.33 12.39 0.94
N PRO A 65 0.85 11.72 0.94
CA PRO A 65 1.20 10.80 -0.14
C PRO A 65 0.37 9.50 -0.13
N LEU A 66 -0.20 9.10 1.01
CA LEU A 66 -1.13 7.97 1.08
C LEU A 66 -2.48 8.32 0.46
N GLU A 67 -3.05 9.48 0.77
CA GLU A 67 -4.31 9.97 0.19
C GLU A 67 -4.19 10.17 -1.33
N GLY A 68 -3.05 10.67 -1.80
CA GLY A 68 -2.75 10.71 -3.23
C GLY A 68 -2.76 9.33 -3.88
N LEU A 69 -2.22 8.31 -3.19
CA LEU A 69 -2.20 6.93 -3.67
C LEU A 69 -3.60 6.28 -3.67
N LEU A 70 -4.40 6.53 -2.63
CA LEU A 70 -5.81 6.10 -2.56
C LEU A 70 -6.62 6.70 -3.72
N THR A 71 -6.42 7.99 -3.98
CA THR A 71 -7.07 8.69 -5.10
C THR A 71 -6.64 8.12 -6.46
N ALA A 72 -5.34 7.87 -6.64
CA ALA A 72 -4.80 7.33 -7.89
C ALA A 72 -5.26 5.88 -8.18
N THR A 73 -5.52 5.11 -7.13
CA THR A 73 -5.95 3.70 -7.24
C THR A 73 -7.47 3.53 -7.20
N GLY A 74 -8.21 4.58 -6.81
CA GLY A 74 -9.65 4.52 -6.61
C GLY A 74 -10.09 3.67 -5.41
N LEU A 75 -9.15 3.26 -4.56
CA LEU A 75 -9.42 2.42 -3.39
C LEU A 75 -9.67 3.28 -2.16
N ASN A 76 -10.61 2.85 -1.30
CA ASN A 76 -10.72 3.41 0.03
C ASN A 76 -9.61 2.83 0.95
N LEU A 77 -9.38 3.47 2.09
CA LEU A 77 -8.29 3.10 3.01
C LEU A 77 -8.38 1.65 3.51
N ILE A 78 -9.60 1.14 3.75
CA ILE A 78 -9.81 -0.22 4.26
C ILE A 78 -9.49 -1.26 3.18
N ASP A 79 -10.05 -1.09 1.98
CA ASP A 79 -9.79 -1.98 0.85
C ASP A 79 -8.32 -1.96 0.48
N PHE A 80 -7.73 -0.76 0.43
CA PHE A 80 -6.30 -0.61 0.22
C PHE A 80 -5.49 -1.37 1.27
N TYR A 81 -5.82 -1.22 2.56
CA TYR A 81 -5.17 -1.94 3.64
C TYR A 81 -5.30 -3.46 3.46
N HIS A 82 -6.47 -3.98 3.12
CA HIS A 82 -6.67 -5.41 2.88
C HIS A 82 -5.85 -5.94 1.72
N VAL A 83 -5.73 -5.18 0.63
CA VAL A 83 -4.93 -5.56 -0.54
C VAL A 83 -3.46 -5.64 -0.16
N VAL A 84 -2.94 -4.70 0.62
CA VAL A 84 -1.50 -4.64 0.92
C VAL A 84 -1.10 -5.43 2.18
N LYS A 85 -2.01 -5.66 3.14
CA LYS A 85 -1.71 -6.34 4.41
C LYS A 85 -1.37 -7.81 4.16
N GLY A 86 -0.36 -8.31 4.86
CA GLY A 86 0.07 -9.72 4.75
C GLY A 86 0.84 -10.05 3.45
N VAL A 87 0.81 -9.19 2.44
CA VAL A 87 1.58 -9.40 1.20
C VAL A 87 3.08 -9.19 1.49
N PRO A 88 3.98 -10.12 1.16
CA PRO A 88 5.41 -9.88 1.32
C PRO A 88 5.90 -8.77 0.39
N VAL A 89 6.91 -8.02 0.82
CA VAL A 89 7.55 -6.99 -0.02
C VAL A 89 9.04 -7.25 -0.12
N VAL A 90 9.61 -6.96 -1.29
CA VAL A 90 11.05 -7.03 -1.53
C VAL A 90 11.59 -5.61 -1.62
N LEU A 91 12.51 -5.26 -0.73
CA LEU A 91 13.18 -3.95 -0.66
C LEU A 91 14.26 -3.78 -1.75
N LYS A 92 13.93 -4.16 -2.98
CA LYS A 92 14.75 -3.98 -4.18
C LYS A 92 13.85 -3.48 -5.31
N ALA A 93 14.45 -2.82 -6.30
CA ALA A 93 13.73 -2.55 -7.54
C ALA A 93 13.31 -3.88 -8.18
N ARG A 94 12.10 -3.95 -8.74
CA ARG A 94 11.65 -5.10 -9.53
C ARG A 94 12.66 -5.27 -10.67
N PRO A 95 13.24 -6.47 -10.87
CA PRO A 95 14.18 -6.67 -11.97
C PRO A 95 13.47 -6.34 -13.29
N VAL A 96 14.06 -5.42 -14.06
CA VAL A 96 13.63 -5.20 -15.45
C VAL A 96 14.05 -6.45 -16.19
N VAL A 97 13.08 -7.30 -16.54
CA VAL A 97 13.32 -8.37 -17.50
C VAL A 97 13.59 -7.71 -18.83
N THR A 98 14.87 -7.54 -19.15
CA THR A 98 15.31 -7.21 -20.51
C THR A 98 14.96 -8.41 -21.39
N PRO A 99 14.09 -8.30 -22.40
CA PRO A 99 13.95 -9.37 -23.37
C PRO A 99 15.31 -9.53 -24.06
N GLN A 100 15.88 -10.75 -24.01
CA GLN A 100 17.03 -11.15 -24.83
C GLN A 100 16.58 -11.49 -26.24
#